data_AF-A0A517ZRX5-F1
#
_entry.id   AF-A0A517ZRX5-F1
#
_cell.length_a   1.000
_cell.length_b   1.000
_cell.length_c   1.000
_cell.angle_alpha   90.00
_cell.angle_beta   90.00
_cell.angle_gamma   90.00
#
_symmetry.space_group_name_H-M   'P 1'
#
loop_
_entity.id
_entity.type
_entity.pdbx_description
1 polymer ?
#
loop_
_entity_poly.entity_id
_entity_poly.type
_entity_poly.pdbx_seq_one_letter_code
_entity_poly.pdbx_strand_id
1 'polypeptide(L)'
;MKHLLLASFVSLSLASSAQAGMIVDQEYLIEFGWGHSTSRATNLPLGQEFTPTLNELDFVDLYIGDADTAVGPGVSFFVNIRSGSITGTILGTSSTVVVADGTNTGVNSLLDFVVTRFTFTDVVSLTQGTTHVIEVVQLPPFGTYTMNYFAYGGRPGSSTYAGGDVIAGGVPLIDNDLAFREGLLNAPAVPEPSTFALLGIGGLALVGYGWRRKRQQAA
;
A
#
# COMPACT_ATOMS: atom_id res chain seq x y z
N MET A 1 -16.43 -41.13 52.47
CA MET A 1 -15.02 -40.71 52.47
C MET A 1 -14.87 -39.62 51.43
N LYS A 2 -14.46 -38.44 51.89
CA LYS A 2 -14.31 -37.20 51.11
C LYS A 2 -12.97 -37.29 50.37
N HIS A 3 -12.96 -37.17 49.04
CA HIS A 3 -11.72 -36.94 48.30
C HIS A 3 -11.80 -35.57 47.63
N LEU A 4 -10.84 -34.74 48.03
CA LEU A 4 -10.69 -33.32 47.71
C LEU A 4 -10.28 -33.11 46.25
N LEU A 5 -10.79 -31.99 45.72
CA LEU A 5 -10.24 -31.21 44.62
C LEU A 5 -8.73 -30.96 44.76
N LEU A 6 -7.99 -31.00 43.64
CA LEU A 6 -7.08 -29.91 43.25
C LEU A 6 -6.63 -30.13 41.80
N ALA A 7 -7.11 -29.31 40.87
CA ALA A 7 -6.51 -29.16 39.55
C ALA A 7 -6.08 -27.69 39.43
N SER A 8 -4.85 -27.41 39.82
CA SER A 8 -4.23 -26.09 39.63
C SER A 8 -3.79 -25.96 38.17
N PHE A 9 -4.59 -25.30 37.34
CA PHE A 9 -4.13 -24.79 36.05
C PHE A 9 -3.42 -23.47 36.27
N VAL A 10 -2.08 -23.50 36.30
CA VAL A 10 -1.26 -22.29 36.14
C VAL A 10 -0.99 -22.15 34.64
N SER A 11 -1.71 -21.27 33.97
CA SER A 11 -1.42 -20.86 32.59
C SER A 11 -0.75 -19.49 32.62
N LEU A 12 0.54 -19.46 32.32
CA LEU A 12 1.33 -18.25 32.14
C LEU A 12 0.87 -17.57 30.83
N SER A 13 0.31 -16.36 30.93
CA SER A 13 -0.24 -15.62 29.80
C SER A 13 0.84 -14.82 29.08
N LEU A 14 1.23 -15.27 27.88
CA LEU A 14 1.85 -14.39 26.89
C LEU A 14 0.73 -13.88 25.98
N ALA A 15 0.32 -12.62 26.19
CA ALA A 15 -0.45 -11.92 25.18
C ALA A 15 0.51 -11.65 24.01
N SER A 16 0.35 -12.38 22.90
CA SER A 16 0.98 -12.01 21.64
C SER A 16 0.22 -10.80 21.09
N SER A 17 0.77 -9.60 21.26
CA SER A 17 0.35 -8.46 20.44
C SER A 17 0.79 -8.72 19.00
N ALA A 18 -0.13 -8.64 18.03
CA ALA A 18 0.28 -8.49 16.63
C ALA A 18 1.18 -7.25 16.55
N GLN A 19 2.40 -7.43 16.04
CA GLN A 19 3.36 -6.33 15.93
C GLN A 19 2.87 -5.34 14.87
N ALA A 20 3.04 -4.04 15.12
CA ALA A 20 2.84 -3.02 14.09
C ALA A 20 3.63 -3.41 12.83
N GLY A 21 2.95 -3.41 11.69
CA GLY A 21 3.50 -3.90 10.43
C GLY A 21 2.93 -3.11 9.25
N MET A 22 3.62 -3.23 8.12
CA MET A 22 3.17 -2.63 6.88
C MET A 22 1.88 -3.29 6.41
N ILE A 23 0.87 -2.45 6.13
CA ILE A 23 -0.35 -2.83 5.45
C ILE A 23 -0.33 -2.19 4.07
N VAL A 24 -0.40 -3.02 3.03
CA VAL A 24 -0.65 -2.57 1.66
C VAL A 24 -2.16 -2.54 1.46
N ASP A 25 -2.70 -1.41 1.02
CA ASP A 25 -4.11 -1.26 0.66
C ASP A 25 -4.31 -1.64 -0.81
N GLN A 26 -3.86 -0.80 -1.74
CA GLN A 26 -3.89 -1.11 -3.17
C GLN A 26 -2.49 -1.40 -3.72
N GLU A 27 -2.42 -2.32 -4.67
CA GLU A 27 -1.19 -2.58 -5.43
C GLU A 27 -1.43 -3.05 -6.86
N TYR A 28 -0.50 -2.65 -7.72
CA TYR A 28 -0.28 -3.25 -9.02
C TYR A 28 1.20 -3.59 -9.15
N LEU A 29 1.50 -4.88 -9.30
CA LEU A 29 2.87 -5.36 -9.41
C LEU A 29 3.24 -5.59 -10.87
N ILE A 30 4.50 -5.34 -11.20
CA ILE A 30 5.00 -5.48 -12.57
C ILE A 30 5.24 -6.95 -12.91
N GLU A 31 4.43 -7.50 -13.81
CA GLU A 31 4.70 -8.82 -14.42
C GLU A 31 5.52 -8.70 -15.71
N PHE A 32 5.40 -7.57 -16.42
CA PHE A 32 6.15 -7.25 -17.64
C PHE A 32 6.32 -5.73 -17.77
N GLY A 33 7.56 -5.27 -17.95
CA GLY A 33 7.88 -3.84 -17.86
C GLY A 33 7.53 -3.03 -19.11
N TRP A 34 6.45 -2.25 -19.04
CA TRP A 34 6.20 -1.12 -19.93
C TRP A 34 6.49 0.18 -19.16
N GLY A 35 7.25 1.09 -19.75
CA GLY A 35 7.61 2.37 -19.12
C GLY A 35 6.86 3.54 -19.75
N HIS A 36 6.26 4.38 -18.92
CA HIS A 36 5.79 5.71 -19.30
C HIS A 36 6.95 6.69 -19.23
N SER A 37 7.43 7.12 -20.39
CA SER A 37 8.52 8.11 -20.50
C SER A 37 7.96 9.53 -20.46
N THR A 38 8.59 10.39 -19.66
CA THR A 38 8.31 11.83 -19.64
C THR A 38 9.19 12.65 -20.60
N SER A 39 10.05 11.99 -21.40
CA SER A 39 10.96 12.57 -22.41
C SER A 39 10.35 13.62 -23.34
N ARG A 40 9.02 13.66 -23.45
CA ARG A 40 8.26 14.76 -24.02
C ARG A 40 7.44 15.39 -22.89
N ALA A 41 7.65 16.67 -22.61
CA ALA A 41 6.91 17.43 -21.59
C ALA A 41 5.37 17.32 -21.73
N THR A 42 4.87 16.95 -22.92
CA THR A 42 3.47 16.61 -23.17
C THR A 42 2.93 15.45 -22.33
N ASN A 43 3.79 14.65 -21.70
CA ASN A 43 3.40 13.51 -20.88
C ASN A 43 3.31 13.87 -19.39
N LEU A 44 3.56 15.14 -19.04
CA LEU A 44 3.30 15.68 -17.71
C LEU A 44 1.98 16.47 -17.68
N PRO A 45 1.25 16.48 -16.55
CA PRO A 45 1.54 15.73 -15.32
C PRO A 45 1.36 14.22 -15.52
N LEU A 46 2.14 13.45 -14.75
CA LEU A 46 2.10 11.99 -14.71
C LEU A 46 1.56 11.55 -13.34
N GLY A 47 0.68 10.57 -13.32
CA GLY A 47 0.20 9.99 -12.07
C GLY A 47 -0.50 8.66 -12.24
N GLN A 48 -0.99 8.12 -11.13
CA GLN A 48 -1.77 6.89 -11.07
C GLN A 48 -3.07 7.14 -10.31
N GLU A 49 -4.21 6.83 -10.91
CA GLU A 49 -5.48 6.80 -10.17
C GLU A 49 -5.57 5.54 -9.32
N PHE A 50 -6.23 5.65 -8.16
CA PHE A 50 -6.54 4.50 -7.30
C PHE A 50 -7.78 4.78 -6.46
N THR A 51 -8.45 3.71 -6.01
CA THR A 51 -9.61 3.81 -5.10
C THR A 51 -9.29 3.07 -3.80
N PRO A 52 -8.93 3.79 -2.71
CA PRO A 52 -8.47 3.16 -1.49
C PRO A 52 -9.60 2.46 -0.73
N THR A 53 -9.26 1.39 -0.03
CA THR A 53 -10.13 0.72 0.94
C THR A 53 -9.83 1.15 2.38
N LEU A 54 -8.66 1.75 2.63
CA LEU A 54 -8.30 2.43 3.86
C LEU A 54 -8.67 3.92 3.78
N ASN A 55 -8.84 4.53 4.95
CA ASN A 55 -9.13 5.96 5.10
C ASN A 55 -7.86 6.82 5.26
N GLU A 56 -6.69 6.20 5.14
CA GLU A 56 -5.39 6.84 5.33
C GLU A 56 -4.28 6.07 4.62
N LEU A 57 -3.22 6.79 4.24
CA LEU A 57 -1.94 6.21 3.80
C LEU A 57 -0.77 7.02 4.38
N ASP A 58 0.40 6.41 4.50
CA ASP A 58 1.66 7.07 4.90
C ASP A 58 2.87 6.66 4.02
N PHE A 59 2.65 5.79 3.02
CA PHE A 59 3.66 5.49 2.01
C PHE A 59 3.07 5.22 0.63
N VAL A 60 3.93 5.41 -0.36
CA VAL A 60 3.74 4.99 -1.74
C VAL A 60 5.04 4.39 -2.25
N ASP A 61 4.97 3.20 -2.82
CA ASP A 61 6.06 2.58 -3.57
C ASP A 61 5.80 2.73 -5.07
N LEU A 62 6.82 3.13 -5.83
CA LEU A 62 6.77 3.21 -7.28
C LEU A 62 8.03 2.63 -7.91
N TYR A 63 7.92 2.21 -9.16
CA TYR A 63 9.05 1.82 -9.99
C TYR A 63 9.40 2.96 -10.94
N ILE A 64 10.29 3.84 -10.50
CA ILE A 64 10.73 5.00 -11.29
C ILE A 64 12.21 4.90 -11.64
N GLY A 65 12.56 5.36 -12.84
CA GLY A 65 13.93 5.35 -13.33
C GLY A 65 14.36 6.71 -13.83
N ASP A 66 15.63 7.03 -13.61
CA ASP A 66 16.27 8.21 -14.19
C ASP A 66 16.67 7.90 -15.63
N ALA A 67 15.95 8.44 -16.61
CA ALA A 67 16.09 8.04 -18.01
C ALA A 67 17.32 8.67 -18.71
N ASP A 68 17.97 9.66 -18.09
CA ASP A 68 19.15 10.32 -18.66
C ASP A 68 20.43 9.66 -18.15
N THR A 69 20.74 8.48 -18.72
CA THR A 69 21.82 7.55 -18.32
C THR A 69 23.26 8.08 -18.44
N ALA A 70 23.46 9.37 -18.64
CA ALA A 70 24.76 9.90 -19.08
C ALA A 70 25.32 11.06 -18.26
N VAL A 71 24.57 11.71 -17.35
CA VAL A 71 25.06 12.89 -16.62
C VAL A 71 24.42 13.09 -15.24
N GLY A 72 25.16 12.85 -14.15
CA GLY A 72 24.87 13.44 -12.83
C GLY A 72 24.70 12.47 -11.65
N PRO A 73 24.35 12.97 -10.45
CA PRO A 73 24.20 12.15 -9.22
C PRO A 73 22.84 11.44 -9.10
N GLY A 74 21.96 11.54 -10.11
CA GLY A 74 20.54 11.15 -10.03
C GLY A 74 19.61 12.35 -9.90
N VAL A 75 18.31 12.10 -9.77
CA VAL A 75 17.28 13.15 -9.71
C VAL A 75 16.30 12.96 -8.56
N SER A 76 15.77 14.08 -8.06
CA SER A 76 14.89 14.10 -6.89
C SER A 76 13.43 14.06 -7.29
N PHE A 77 12.65 13.27 -6.56
CA PHE A 77 11.21 13.14 -6.75
C PHE A 77 10.47 13.30 -5.43
N PHE A 78 9.21 13.69 -5.52
CA PHE A 78 8.22 13.46 -4.48
C PHE A 78 6.90 13.05 -5.13
N VAL A 79 5.97 12.55 -4.32
CA VAL A 79 4.60 12.30 -4.76
C VAL A 79 3.62 13.20 -4.04
N ASN A 80 2.61 13.67 -4.76
CA ASN A 80 1.42 14.25 -4.15
C ASN A 80 0.30 13.23 -4.18
N ILE A 81 -0.48 13.15 -3.11
CA ILE A 81 -1.79 12.51 -3.14
C ILE A 81 -2.83 13.58 -3.40
N ARG A 82 -3.66 13.37 -4.41
CA ARG A 82 -4.72 14.30 -4.79
C ARG A 82 -6.10 13.65 -4.71
N SER A 83 -7.10 14.46 -4.41
CA SER A 83 -8.50 14.04 -4.42
C SER A 83 -9.07 14.07 -5.85
N GLY A 84 -9.66 12.95 -6.29
CA GLY A 84 -10.45 12.85 -7.52
C GLY A 84 -9.66 12.83 -8.83
N SER A 85 -8.77 13.80 -9.06
CA SER A 85 -8.04 13.93 -10.33
C SER A 85 -6.64 14.52 -10.15
N ILE A 86 -5.83 14.45 -11.21
CA ILE A 86 -4.47 15.03 -11.27
C ILE A 86 -4.43 16.56 -11.07
N THR A 87 -5.56 17.24 -11.24
CA THR A 87 -5.69 18.69 -10.98
C THR A 87 -6.45 18.98 -9.69
N GLY A 88 -6.91 17.94 -8.99
CA GLY A 88 -7.64 18.06 -7.73
C GLY A 88 -6.76 18.54 -6.58
N THR A 89 -7.40 18.82 -5.44
CA THR A 89 -6.74 19.30 -4.23
C THR A 89 -5.67 18.31 -3.76
N ILE A 90 -4.48 18.82 -3.43
CA ILE A 90 -3.42 18.04 -2.79
C ILE A 90 -3.83 17.77 -1.34
N LEU A 91 -3.94 16.49 -0.99
CA LEU A 91 -4.24 16.02 0.37
C LEU A 91 -2.98 15.80 1.20
N GLY A 92 -1.87 15.46 0.54
CA GLY A 92 -0.57 15.27 1.18
C GLY A 92 0.56 15.23 0.16
N THR A 93 1.76 15.57 0.63
CA THR A 93 2.99 15.55 -0.15
C THR A 93 4.04 14.72 0.59
N SER A 94 4.69 13.80 -0.10
CA SER A 94 5.72 12.96 0.49
C SER A 94 7.00 13.74 0.78
N SER A 95 7.87 13.13 1.57
CA SER A 95 9.29 13.50 1.59
C SER A 95 9.91 13.32 0.20
N THR A 96 10.94 14.10 -0.09
CA THR A 96 11.72 13.97 -1.32
C THR A 96 12.64 12.76 -1.27
N VAL A 97 12.72 12.02 -2.38
CA VAL A 97 13.59 10.86 -2.56
C VAL A 97 14.50 11.10 -3.77
N VAL A 98 15.79 10.79 -3.62
CA VAL A 98 16.75 10.80 -4.73
C VAL A 98 16.76 9.43 -5.38
N VAL A 99 16.45 9.38 -6.67
CA VAL A 99 16.65 8.20 -7.52
C VAL A 99 18.01 8.34 -8.16
N ALA A 100 18.91 7.41 -7.87
CA ALA A 100 20.27 7.44 -8.39
C ALA A 100 20.29 7.26 -9.91
N ASP A 101 21.29 7.87 -10.56
CA ASP A 101 21.52 7.68 -11.99
C ASP A 101 21.63 6.18 -12.34
N GLY A 102 21.09 5.80 -13.49
CA GLY A 102 21.05 4.42 -13.96
C GLY A 102 19.95 3.54 -13.33
N THR A 103 19.24 4.01 -12.30
CA THR A 103 18.16 3.24 -11.65
C THR A 103 17.05 2.92 -12.64
N ASN A 104 16.64 1.65 -12.71
CA ASN A 104 15.55 1.19 -13.56
C ASN A 104 15.69 1.60 -15.04
N THR A 105 16.91 1.70 -15.59
CA THR A 105 17.15 2.13 -16.98
C THR A 105 17.15 0.99 -18.01
N GLY A 106 17.11 -0.25 -17.55
CA GLY A 106 17.17 -1.45 -18.39
C GLY A 106 15.79 -2.09 -18.62
N VAL A 107 15.50 -2.43 -19.88
CA VAL A 107 14.32 -3.26 -20.27
C VAL A 107 14.60 -4.77 -20.24
N ASN A 108 15.78 -5.20 -19.77
CA ASN A 108 16.29 -6.54 -20.04
C ASN A 108 16.14 -7.56 -18.89
N SER A 109 15.69 -7.17 -17.70
CA SER A 109 15.47 -8.09 -16.58
C SER A 109 14.39 -7.57 -15.63
N LEU A 110 13.28 -8.30 -15.55
CA LEU A 110 12.17 -8.01 -14.62
C LEU A 110 12.58 -8.18 -13.16
N LEU A 111 13.71 -8.86 -12.89
CA LEU A 111 14.16 -9.20 -11.55
C LEU A 111 14.99 -8.10 -10.88
N ASP A 112 15.42 -7.08 -11.63
CA ASP A 112 16.35 -6.05 -11.15
C ASP A 112 15.67 -4.68 -10.96
N PHE A 113 14.34 -4.63 -11.03
CA PHE A 113 13.59 -3.40 -10.79
C PHE A 113 13.67 -3.00 -9.31
N VAL A 114 14.21 -1.80 -9.08
CA VAL A 114 14.34 -1.19 -7.77
C VAL A 114 13.07 -0.41 -7.44
N VAL A 115 12.45 -0.74 -6.31
CA VAL A 115 11.33 0.02 -5.76
C VAL A 115 11.85 1.32 -5.14
N THR A 116 11.24 2.44 -5.51
CA THR A 116 11.43 3.72 -4.83
C THR A 116 10.28 3.95 -3.88
N ARG A 117 10.58 4.04 -2.57
CA ARG A 117 9.59 4.31 -1.53
C ARG A 117 9.53 5.78 -1.19
N PHE A 118 8.34 6.34 -1.26
CA PHE A 118 7.97 7.65 -0.78
C PHE A 118 7.24 7.52 0.55
N THR A 119 7.61 8.33 1.54
CA THR A 119 6.97 8.34 2.85
C THR A 119 6.42 9.71 3.18
N PHE A 120 5.31 9.75 3.91
CA PHE A 120 4.68 10.98 4.35
C PHE A 120 5.01 11.23 5.83
N THR A 121 5.33 12.47 6.18
CA THR A 121 5.63 12.84 7.57
C THR A 121 4.39 12.76 8.45
N ASP A 122 3.25 13.19 7.89
CA ASP A 122 1.92 13.06 8.47
C ASP A 122 1.10 12.08 7.62
N VAL A 123 0.28 11.25 8.28
CA VAL A 123 -0.69 10.38 7.59
C VAL A 123 -1.62 11.21 6.71
N VAL A 124 -1.81 10.78 5.47
CA VAL A 124 -2.68 11.44 4.50
C VAL A 124 -4.09 10.87 4.65
N SER A 125 -5.07 11.71 4.99
CA SER A 125 -6.47 11.29 5.08
C SER A 125 -7.09 11.07 3.70
N LEU A 126 -7.74 9.93 3.50
CA LEU A 126 -8.41 9.52 2.27
C LEU A 126 -9.90 9.27 2.51
N THR A 127 -10.69 9.39 1.44
CA THR A 127 -12.08 8.94 1.45
C THR A 127 -12.16 7.56 0.80
N GLN A 128 -12.50 6.53 1.59
CA GLN A 128 -12.66 5.16 1.10
C GLN A 128 -13.64 5.10 -0.07
N GLY A 129 -13.34 4.25 -1.07
CA GLY A 129 -14.22 4.02 -2.21
C GLY A 129 -14.32 5.20 -3.20
N THR A 130 -13.52 6.25 -3.02
CA THR A 130 -13.46 7.42 -3.93
C THR A 130 -12.12 7.47 -4.63
N THR A 131 -12.08 7.84 -5.91
CA THR A 131 -10.84 7.95 -6.68
C THR A 131 -9.92 9.03 -6.11
N HIS A 132 -8.64 8.69 -6.00
CA HIS A 132 -7.52 9.56 -5.65
C HIS A 132 -6.41 9.39 -6.69
N VAL A 133 -5.44 10.31 -6.70
CA VAL A 133 -4.32 10.29 -7.64
C VAL A 133 -2.99 10.38 -6.92
N ILE A 134 -2.07 9.47 -7.24
CA ILE A 134 -0.65 9.56 -6.94
C ILE A 134 0.00 10.34 -8.08
N GLU A 135 0.24 11.64 -7.89
CA GLU A 135 0.99 12.46 -8.84
C GLU A 135 2.49 12.31 -8.60
N VAL A 136 3.25 11.98 -9.64
CA VAL A 136 4.71 11.89 -9.58
C VAL A 136 5.31 13.22 -10.01
N VAL A 137 6.12 13.84 -9.14
CA VAL A 137 6.73 15.14 -9.40
C VAL A 137 8.25 15.04 -9.34
N GLN A 138 8.89 15.39 -10.45
CA GLN A 138 10.35 15.54 -10.53
C GLN A 138 10.76 16.95 -10.14
N LEU A 139 11.79 17.08 -9.31
CA LEU A 139 12.38 18.36 -8.90
C LEU A 139 13.60 18.71 -9.77
N PRO A 140 13.93 20.01 -9.91
CA PRO A 140 15.18 20.45 -10.52
C PRO A 140 16.42 19.88 -9.79
N PRO A 141 17.58 19.79 -10.45
CA PRO A 141 17.83 20.18 -11.84
C PRO A 141 17.27 19.17 -12.84
N PHE A 142 16.73 19.67 -13.95
CA PHE A 142 16.35 18.83 -15.08
C PHE A 142 17.58 18.65 -15.98
N GLY A 143 17.78 17.45 -16.52
CA GLY A 143 18.87 17.16 -17.45
C GLY A 143 18.83 18.04 -18.71
N THR A 144 19.87 17.94 -19.54
CA THR A 144 19.98 18.67 -20.81
C THR A 144 18.82 18.34 -21.75
N TYR A 145 18.23 17.15 -21.58
CA TYR A 145 16.94 16.77 -22.12
C TYR A 145 15.91 16.88 -21.00
N THR A 146 14.93 17.77 -21.17
CA THR A 146 13.76 17.99 -20.30
C THR A 146 13.27 16.73 -19.58
N MET A 147 12.92 16.86 -18.28
CA MET A 147 12.10 15.93 -17.48
C MET A 147 12.07 14.50 -18.03
N ASN A 148 13.18 13.78 -17.96
CA ASN A 148 13.27 12.47 -18.58
C ASN A 148 13.38 11.43 -17.48
N TYR A 149 12.23 10.95 -17.03
CA TYR A 149 12.16 9.78 -16.17
C TYR A 149 11.19 8.76 -16.76
N PHE A 150 11.37 7.52 -16.37
CA PHE A 150 10.42 6.46 -16.64
C PHE A 150 9.64 6.16 -15.36
N ALA A 151 8.33 6.00 -15.48
CA ALA A 151 7.54 5.28 -14.48
C ALA A 151 7.08 3.96 -15.10
N TYR A 152 7.39 2.86 -14.44
CA TYR A 152 7.13 1.53 -14.95
C TYR A 152 5.80 1.00 -14.48
N GLY A 153 5.21 0.17 -15.32
CA GLY A 153 3.88 -0.36 -15.17
C GLY A 153 3.61 -1.46 -16.18
N GLY A 154 2.33 -1.71 -16.44
CA GLY A 154 1.91 -2.85 -17.24
C GLY A 154 0.70 -2.56 -18.12
N ARG A 155 0.33 -3.58 -18.90
CA ARG A 155 -0.63 -3.50 -20.01
C ARG A 155 -2.08 -3.75 -19.58
N PRO A 156 -3.03 -3.40 -20.46
CA PRO A 156 -4.46 -3.62 -20.29
C PRO A 156 -4.87 -5.00 -19.78
N GLY A 157 -5.82 -5.01 -18.84
CA GLY A 157 -6.53 -6.21 -18.40
C GLY A 157 -5.88 -7.01 -17.27
N SER A 158 -4.86 -6.44 -16.60
CA SER A 158 -4.20 -7.06 -15.45
C SER A 158 -4.36 -6.29 -14.13
N SER A 159 -5.14 -5.20 -14.10
CA SER A 159 -5.38 -4.44 -12.88
C SER A 159 -5.97 -5.34 -11.80
N THR A 160 -5.18 -5.58 -10.75
CA THR A 160 -5.53 -6.40 -9.59
C THR A 160 -6.18 -5.59 -8.48
N TYR A 161 -6.23 -4.26 -8.63
CA TYR A 161 -6.69 -3.33 -7.61
C TYR A 161 -7.94 -2.60 -8.09
N ALA A 162 -8.69 -2.03 -7.15
CA ALA A 162 -9.99 -1.45 -7.44
C ALA A 162 -9.84 -0.09 -8.12
N GLY A 163 -9.91 -0.08 -9.46
CA GLY A 163 -10.19 1.09 -10.27
C GLY A 163 -9.06 2.12 -10.33
N GLY A 164 -8.77 2.57 -11.55
CA GLY A 164 -7.84 3.64 -11.83
C GLY A 164 -7.14 3.39 -13.17
N ASP A 165 -6.67 4.47 -13.77
CA ASP A 165 -5.78 4.45 -14.92
C ASP A 165 -4.55 5.32 -14.61
N VAL A 166 -3.42 5.01 -15.25
CA VAL A 166 -2.29 5.91 -15.34
C VAL A 166 -2.73 7.19 -16.05
N ILE A 167 -2.31 8.32 -15.50
CA ILE A 167 -2.49 9.63 -16.09
C ILE A 167 -1.18 10.03 -16.75
N ALA A 168 -1.22 10.37 -18.04
CA ALA A 168 -0.09 10.94 -18.76
C ALA A 168 -0.54 12.18 -19.53
N GLY A 169 0.22 13.27 -19.42
CA GLY A 169 -0.17 14.54 -20.04
C GLY A 169 -1.44 15.14 -19.43
N GLY A 170 -1.76 14.75 -18.19
CA GLY A 170 -3.02 15.10 -17.53
C GLY A 170 -4.25 14.34 -18.04
N VAL A 171 -4.09 13.31 -18.87
CA VAL A 171 -5.19 12.50 -19.41
C VAL A 171 -5.08 11.05 -18.90
N PRO A 172 -6.15 10.48 -18.32
CA PRO A 172 -6.20 9.06 -17.99
C PRO A 172 -6.09 8.18 -19.25
N LEU A 173 -5.22 7.17 -19.19
CA LEU A 173 -5.00 6.22 -20.28
C LEU A 173 -5.67 4.89 -19.93
N ILE A 174 -6.86 4.67 -20.49
CA ILE A 174 -7.69 3.50 -20.22
C ILE A 174 -6.88 2.19 -20.31
N ASP A 175 -7.06 1.35 -19.30
CA ASP A 175 -6.43 0.05 -19.16
C ASP A 175 -4.88 0.13 -19.13
N ASN A 176 -4.31 1.21 -18.60
CA ASN A 176 -2.87 1.27 -18.35
C ASN A 176 -2.65 1.66 -16.90
N ASP A 177 -1.62 1.10 -16.28
CA ASP A 177 -1.32 1.31 -14.86
C ASP A 177 0.18 1.45 -14.67
N LEU A 178 0.58 2.36 -13.78
CA LEU A 178 1.88 2.33 -13.13
C LEU A 178 1.90 1.17 -12.13
N ALA A 179 3.05 0.54 -12.00
CA ALA A 179 3.30 -0.37 -10.90
C ALA A 179 3.50 0.42 -9.61
N PHE A 180 2.64 0.16 -8.63
CA PHE A 180 2.63 0.88 -7.36
C PHE A 180 2.17 0.00 -6.21
N ARG A 181 2.47 0.47 -5.00
CA ARG A 181 1.80 0.04 -3.77
C ARG A 181 1.56 1.25 -2.89
N GLU A 182 0.46 1.24 -2.16
CA GLU A 182 0.22 2.26 -1.15
C GLU A 182 -0.36 1.63 0.13
N GLY A 183 -0.30 2.37 1.23
CA GLY A 183 -0.93 1.98 2.48
C GLY A 183 -0.24 2.59 3.70
N LEU A 184 -0.16 1.82 4.78
CA LEU A 184 0.38 2.22 6.08
C LEU A 184 1.64 1.42 6.44
N LEU A 185 2.75 2.10 6.74
CA LEU A 185 4.00 1.50 7.23
C LEU A 185 3.86 1.05 8.67
N ASN A 186 3.14 1.83 9.47
CA ASN A 186 3.02 1.63 10.92
C ASN A 186 1.55 1.51 11.33
N ALA A 187 0.81 0.58 10.71
CA ALA A 187 -0.57 0.36 11.11
C ALA A 187 -0.65 0.00 12.61
N PRO A 188 -1.56 0.63 13.37
CA PRO A 188 -1.70 0.34 14.79
C PRO A 188 -2.02 -1.15 14.98
N ALA A 189 -1.30 -1.79 15.91
CA ALA A 189 -1.55 -3.16 16.29
C ALA A 189 -3.02 -3.32 16.70
N VAL A 190 -3.80 -4.06 15.90
CA VAL A 190 -5.17 -4.41 16.26
C VAL A 190 -5.09 -5.46 17.37
N PRO A 191 -5.63 -5.21 18.57
CA PRO A 191 -5.67 -6.23 19.61
C PRO A 191 -6.50 -7.40 19.12
N GLU A 192 -5.87 -8.56 18.93
CA GLU A 192 -6.61 -9.77 18.58
C GLU A 192 -7.62 -10.08 19.70
N PRO A 193 -8.87 -10.44 19.36
CA PRO A 193 -9.82 -10.89 20.38
C PRO A 193 -9.19 -12.11 21.04
N SER A 194 -8.88 -12.00 22.34
CA SER A 194 -8.14 -13.05 23.03
C SER A 194 -8.81 -14.40 22.79
N THR A 195 -8.07 -15.35 22.23
CA THR A 195 -8.57 -16.70 21.91
C THR A 195 -9.22 -17.35 23.13
N PHE A 196 -8.77 -16.99 24.34
CA PHE A 196 -9.36 -17.39 25.61
C PHE A 196 -10.66 -16.69 25.99
N ALA A 197 -10.94 -15.45 25.56
CA ALA A 197 -12.28 -14.88 25.70
C ALA A 197 -13.29 -15.64 24.83
N LEU A 198 -12.91 -15.98 23.59
CA LEU A 198 -13.77 -16.78 22.72
C LEU A 198 -13.95 -18.22 23.26
N LEU A 199 -12.87 -18.88 23.70
CA LEU A 199 -12.91 -20.19 24.34
C LEU A 199 -13.65 -20.17 25.68
N GLY A 200 -13.51 -19.10 26.45
CA GLY A 200 -14.18 -18.92 27.74
C GLY A 200 -15.69 -18.76 27.57
N ILE A 201 -16.13 -17.87 26.67
CA ILE A 201 -17.55 -17.68 26.36
C ILE A 201 -18.14 -18.94 25.71
N GLY A 202 -17.43 -19.55 24.75
CA GLY A 202 -17.84 -20.81 24.13
C GLY A 202 -17.92 -21.97 25.12
N GLY A 203 -16.95 -22.08 26.03
CA GLY A 203 -16.91 -23.09 27.08
C GLY A 203 -18.05 -22.92 28.08
N LEU A 204 -18.33 -21.70 28.54
CA LEU A 204 -19.46 -21.41 29.43
C LEU A 204 -20.80 -21.71 28.76
N ALA A 205 -20.96 -21.39 27.48
CA ALA A 205 -22.15 -21.70 26.71
C ALA A 205 -22.36 -23.23 26.59
N LEU A 206 -21.31 -24.00 26.33
CA LEU A 206 -21.37 -25.46 26.23
C LEU A 206 -21.69 -26.12 27.57
N VAL A 207 -21.10 -25.65 28.67
CA VAL A 207 -21.41 -26.13 30.03
C VAL A 207 -22.86 -25.82 30.40
N GLY A 208 -23.33 -24.60 30.15
CA GLY A 208 -24.71 -24.19 30.39
C GLY A 208 -25.71 -25.02 29.57
N TYR A 209 -25.42 -25.28 28.30
CA TYR A 209 -26.23 -26.13 27.43
C TYR A 209 -26.31 -27.57 27.94
N GLY A 210 -25.16 -28.16 28.31
CA GLY A 210 -25.12 -29.52 28.87
C GLY A 210 -25.93 -29.67 30.16
N TRP A 211 -25.90 -28.65 31.02
CA TRP A 211 -26.66 -28.65 32.28
C TRP A 211 -28.17 -28.53 32.06
N ARG A 212 -28.60 -27.67 31.11
CA ARG A 212 -30.01 -27.55 30.71
C ARG A 212 -30.56 -28.85 30.13
N ARG A 213 -29.80 -29.50 29.25
CA ARG A 213 -30.20 -30.78 28.62
C ARG A 213 -30.41 -31.88 29.65
N LYS A 214 -29.52 -32.01 30.64
CA LYS A 214 -29.68 -32.99 31.72
C LYS A 214 -30.95 -32.78 32.54
N ARG A 215 -31.32 -31.54 32.84
CA ARG A 215 -32.56 -31.23 33.57
C ARG A 215 -33.82 -31.61 32.80
N GLN A 216 -33.81 -31.46 31.47
CA GLN A 216 -34.96 -31.82 30.63
C GLN A 216 -35.15 -33.33 30.46
N GLN A 217 -34.11 -34.14 30.66
CA GLN A 217 -34.20 -35.61 30.61
C GLN A 217 -34.59 -36.24 31.96
N ALA A 218 -34.57 -35.45 33.04
CA ALA A 218 -34.87 -35.89 34.40
C ALA A 218 -36.28 -35.47 34.86
N ALA A 219 -37.05 -34.81 34.00
CA ALA A 219 -38.46 -34.47 34.17
C ALA A 219 -39.31 -35.33 33.22
#